data_AF-A0A6P8XTG2-F1
#
_entry.id   AF-A0A6P8XTG2-F1
#
_cell.length_a   1.000
_cell.length_b   1.000
_cell.length_c   1.000
_cell.angle_alpha   90.00
_cell.angle_beta   90.00
_cell.angle_gamma   90.00
#
_symmetry.space_group_name_H-M   'P 1'
#
loop_
_entity.id
_entity.type
_entity.pdbx_description
1 polymer ?
#
loop_
_entity_poly.entity_id
_entity_poly.type
_entity_poly.pdbx_seq_one_letter_code
_entity_poly.pdbx_strand_id
1 'polypeptide(L)'
;MMCWPYRGLFLPKNRPPANISLSLFELHNDLLARDANSTTSLLLRLFNNYEIDVSVPEQITEEHKQEQLDFLRSVMNTRVMKLSMRFLVKKNVVSDDYDDQLKLLQDLWFTPYSRGKGVIGSSSFEHIFLAENRENSVLGLHNWLYFAEQEQQGHVDYKGWIKRADTGRQHQFALSLRFAFFGIQKPYSGFLVGTSPELEMSLYTVCFLVTPEKEPCEIQLGSAKLSIVSHVWNWKGKRLIASAYVSIP
;
A
#
# COMPACT_ATOMS: atom_id res chain seq x y z
N MET A 1 -10.61 -6.21 16.20
CA MET A 1 -10.97 -7.63 15.97
C MET A 1 -11.67 -7.64 14.64
N MET A 2 -11.02 -8.09 13.57
CA MET A 2 -11.64 -8.14 12.24
C MET A 2 -12.60 -9.32 12.24
N CYS A 3 -13.89 -9.06 12.11
CA CYS A 3 -14.86 -10.09 11.82
C CYS A 3 -14.81 -10.35 10.32
N TRP A 4 -14.26 -11.51 9.94
CA TRP A 4 -14.46 -12.05 8.61
C TRP A 4 -15.84 -12.74 8.61
N PRO A 5 -16.79 -12.34 7.77
CA PRO A 5 -18.14 -12.95 7.79
C PRO A 5 -18.13 -14.45 7.45
N TYR A 6 -17.03 -15.01 6.92
CA TYR A 6 -16.91 -16.44 6.65
C TYR A 6 -16.13 -17.18 7.76
N ARG A 7 -16.71 -17.21 8.97
CA ARG A 7 -16.48 -18.36 9.86
C ARG A 7 -17.33 -19.52 9.33
N GLY A 8 -16.72 -20.40 8.54
CA GLY A 8 -17.21 -21.78 8.43
C GLY A 8 -18.00 -22.21 7.18
N LEU A 9 -17.78 -21.62 6.00
CA LEU A 9 -18.14 -22.32 4.75
C LEU A 9 -16.97 -22.37 3.77
N PHE A 10 -16.37 -23.56 3.69
CA PHE A 10 -15.84 -24.05 2.42
C PHE A 10 -16.95 -23.91 1.37
N LEU A 11 -16.82 -22.97 0.45
CA LEU A 11 -17.46 -23.09 -0.85
C LEU A 11 -16.37 -23.33 -1.88
N PRO A 12 -16.38 -24.50 -2.56
CA PRO A 12 -15.50 -24.74 -3.69
C PRO A 12 -15.87 -23.73 -4.78
N LYS A 13 -14.89 -23.35 -5.61
CA LYS A 13 -15.02 -22.64 -6.89
C LYS A 13 -16.48 -22.46 -7.35
N ASN A 14 -17.01 -21.23 -7.32
CA ASN A 14 -17.76 -20.61 -8.41
C ASN A 14 -18.32 -19.24 -7.99
N ARG A 15 -18.21 -18.32 -8.94
CA ARG A 15 -18.78 -16.96 -8.99
C ARG A 15 -20.11 -16.83 -8.20
N PRO A 16 -20.27 -15.86 -7.29
CA PRO A 16 -21.58 -15.57 -6.71
C PRO A 16 -22.57 -15.14 -7.82
N PRO A 17 -23.88 -15.44 -7.68
CA PRO A 17 -24.90 -15.02 -8.64
C PRO A 17 -24.85 -13.49 -8.84
N ALA A 18 -25.11 -13.06 -10.08
CA ALA A 18 -24.79 -11.72 -10.62
C ALA A 18 -25.39 -10.49 -9.90
N ASN A 19 -26.17 -10.67 -8.83
CA ASN A 19 -26.93 -9.60 -8.15
C ASN A 19 -26.60 -9.42 -6.66
N ILE A 20 -25.56 -10.06 -6.13
CA ILE A 20 -25.08 -9.78 -4.76
C ILE A 20 -23.59 -9.52 -4.81
N SER A 21 -23.21 -8.24 -4.82
CA SER A 21 -21.83 -7.84 -4.50
C SER A 21 -21.61 -8.15 -3.01
N LEU A 22 -20.83 -9.18 -2.72
CA LEU A 22 -20.43 -9.51 -1.35
C LEU A 22 -19.09 -8.84 -1.08
N SER A 23 -19.07 -7.92 -0.12
CA SER A 23 -17.84 -7.26 0.32
C SER A 23 -16.82 -8.29 0.82
N LEU A 24 -15.58 -8.13 0.40
CA LEU A 24 -14.44 -8.92 0.89
C LEU A 24 -14.12 -8.58 2.35
N PHE A 25 -14.26 -7.31 2.73
CA PHE A 25 -13.94 -6.80 4.05
C PHE A 25 -15.15 -6.23 4.77
N GLU A 26 -15.16 -6.39 6.09
CA GLU A 26 -15.99 -5.63 7.02
C GLU A 26 -15.07 -4.78 7.90
N LEU A 27 -15.12 -3.46 7.72
CA LEU A 27 -14.30 -2.51 8.47
C LEU A 27 -15.05 -2.01 9.71
N HIS A 28 -14.36 -2.12 10.86
CA HIS A 28 -14.80 -1.51 12.11
C HIS A 28 -13.91 -0.30 12.40
N ASN A 29 -14.32 0.87 11.91
CA ASN A 29 -13.54 2.12 12.01
C ASN A 29 -13.27 2.54 13.45
N ASP A 30 -14.18 2.24 14.37
CA ASP A 30 -14.02 2.42 15.81
C ASP A 30 -12.81 1.66 16.38
N LEU A 31 -12.48 0.50 15.79
CA LEU A 31 -11.34 -0.30 16.19
C LEU A 31 -10.04 0.15 15.53
N LEU A 32 -10.11 0.62 14.28
CA LEU A 32 -8.95 1.05 13.50
C LEU A 32 -8.47 2.45 13.88
N ALA A 33 -9.40 3.34 14.23
CA ALA A 33 -9.13 4.74 14.57
C ALA A 33 -9.15 5.03 16.07
N ARG A 34 -9.10 3.98 16.93
CA ARG A 34 -9.20 4.12 18.39
C ARG A 34 -8.13 5.04 18.98
N ASP A 35 -6.91 4.94 18.47
CA ASP A 35 -5.81 5.84 18.81
C ASP A 35 -5.56 6.75 17.62
N ALA A 36 -5.91 8.04 17.77
CA ALA A 36 -5.77 9.06 16.74
C ALA A 36 -4.33 9.26 16.27
N ASN A 37 -3.33 8.85 17.06
CA ASN A 37 -1.90 8.98 16.74
C ASN A 37 -1.27 7.66 16.26
N SER A 38 -2.06 6.58 16.17
CA SER A 38 -1.59 5.34 15.58
C SER A 38 -1.27 5.52 14.09
N THR A 39 -0.33 4.72 13.58
CA THR A 39 0.05 4.72 12.16
C THR A 39 -1.15 4.45 11.25
N THR A 40 -2.08 3.60 11.67
CA THR A 40 -3.34 3.36 10.95
C THR A 40 -4.19 4.62 10.86
N SER A 41 -4.48 5.28 11.98
CA SER A 41 -5.29 6.51 11.97
C SER A 41 -4.67 7.61 11.11
N LEU A 42 -3.35 7.77 11.20
CA LEU A 42 -2.61 8.76 10.41
C LEU A 42 -2.57 8.40 8.93
N LEU A 43 -2.51 7.11 8.58
CA LEU A 43 -2.66 6.66 7.19
C LEU A 43 -4.05 7.00 6.65
N LEU A 44 -5.12 6.72 7.41
CA LEU A 44 -6.49 6.99 6.98
C LEU A 44 -6.73 8.49 6.71
N ARG A 45 -6.10 9.39 7.47
CA ARG A 45 -6.14 10.84 7.23
C ARG A 45 -5.50 11.25 5.91
N LEU A 46 -4.62 10.43 5.34
CA LEU A 46 -4.02 10.74 4.04
C LEU A 46 -4.93 10.35 2.87
N PHE A 47 -5.97 9.54 3.08
CA PHE A 47 -6.77 8.98 1.98
C PHE A 47 -7.61 10.02 1.22
N ASN A 48 -7.96 11.14 1.85
CA ASN A 48 -8.77 12.21 1.27
C ASN A 48 -7.97 13.39 0.71
N ASN A 49 -6.63 13.32 0.71
CA ASN A 49 -5.76 14.43 0.29
C ASN A 49 -5.39 14.41 -1.19
N TYR A 50 -5.67 13.31 -1.89
CA TYR A 50 -5.11 13.04 -3.21
C TYR A 50 -6.18 12.89 -4.27
N GLU A 51 -5.83 13.32 -5.48
CA GLU A 51 -6.66 13.18 -6.66
C GLU A 51 -6.46 11.79 -7.27
N ILE A 52 -7.55 11.10 -7.59
CA ILE A 52 -7.46 9.77 -8.19
C ILE A 52 -6.92 9.85 -9.63
N ASP A 53 -7.23 10.91 -10.38
CA ASP A 53 -6.80 11.04 -11.78
C ASP A 53 -5.41 11.70 -11.88
N VAL A 54 -4.42 10.95 -12.37
CA VAL A 54 -3.02 11.42 -12.52
C VAL A 54 -2.84 12.56 -13.52
N SER A 55 -3.89 12.89 -14.28
CA SER A 55 -3.91 14.04 -15.19
C SER A 55 -4.42 15.32 -14.54
N VAL A 56 -4.86 15.24 -13.28
CA VAL A 56 -5.20 16.39 -12.44
C VAL A 56 -3.99 16.71 -11.56
N PRO A 57 -3.47 17.96 -11.58
CA PRO A 57 -2.38 18.33 -10.71
C PRO A 57 -2.82 18.33 -9.24
N GLU A 58 -1.99 17.75 -8.36
CA GLU A 58 -2.25 17.74 -6.92
C GLU A 58 -2.21 19.17 -6.33
N GLN A 59 -3.13 19.45 -5.42
CA GLN A 59 -3.07 20.64 -4.58
C GLN A 59 -2.39 20.30 -3.26
N ILE A 60 -1.09 20.58 -3.17
CA ILE A 60 -0.32 20.34 -1.94
C ILE A 60 -0.48 21.55 -1.01
N THR A 61 -1.31 21.39 0.03
CA THR A 61 -1.49 22.37 1.11
C THR A 61 -0.45 22.17 2.20
N GLU A 62 -0.32 23.14 3.11
CA GLU A 62 0.54 22.97 4.29
C GLU A 62 -0.01 21.91 5.24
N GLU A 63 -1.34 21.78 5.36
CA GLU A 63 -1.99 20.68 6.06
C GLU A 63 -1.59 19.32 5.50
N HIS A 64 -1.64 19.13 4.16
CA HIS A 64 -1.23 17.85 3.55
C HIS A 64 0.22 17.50 3.89
N LYS A 65 1.14 18.47 3.81
CA LYS A 65 2.55 18.26 4.18
C LYS A 65 2.70 17.89 5.65
N GLN A 66 1.92 18.52 6.53
CA GLN A 66 1.95 18.24 7.97
C GLN A 66 1.43 16.83 8.27
N GLU A 67 0.34 16.40 7.63
CA GLU A 67 -0.21 15.04 7.80
C GLU A 67 0.76 13.96 7.29
N GLN A 68 1.42 14.20 6.15
CA GLN A 68 2.49 13.32 5.65
C GLN A 68 3.63 13.21 6.67
N LEU A 69 4.04 14.33 7.26
CA LEU A 69 5.12 14.37 8.25
C LEU A 69 4.74 13.65 9.55
N ASP A 70 3.52 13.84 10.03
CA ASP A 70 3.01 13.18 11.24
C ASP A 70 2.91 11.67 11.04
N PHE A 71 2.43 11.23 9.87
CA PHE A 71 2.43 9.82 9.49
C PHE A 71 3.85 9.24 9.49
N LEU A 72 4.81 9.88 8.82
CA LEU A 72 6.19 9.40 8.76
C LEU A 72 6.86 9.37 10.13
N ARG A 73 6.65 10.38 10.98
CA ARG A 73 7.18 10.39 12.35
C ARG A 73 6.60 9.26 13.19
N SER A 74 5.30 8.99 13.07
CA SER A 74 4.65 7.87 13.76
C SER A 74 5.23 6.53 13.28
N VAL A 75 5.37 6.34 11.96
CA VAL A 75 6.01 5.16 11.36
C VAL A 75 7.44 4.98 11.83
N MET A 76 8.26 6.04 11.79
CA MET A 76 9.65 6.04 12.26
C MET A 76 9.79 5.71 13.74
N ASN A 77 8.79 6.05 14.57
CA ASN A 77 8.82 5.72 15.99
C ASN A 77 8.53 4.23 16.27
N THR A 78 7.97 3.50 15.31
CA THR A 78 7.66 2.07 15.49
C THR A 78 8.92 1.21 15.58
N ARG A 79 8.83 0.09 16.32
CA ARG A 79 9.91 -0.90 16.38
C ARG A 79 10.25 -1.47 15.00
N VAL A 80 9.25 -1.61 14.12
CA VAL A 80 9.42 -2.18 12.78
C VAL A 80 10.32 -1.29 11.93
N MET A 81 9.98 0.00 11.79
CA MET A 81 10.81 0.93 11.01
C MET A 81 12.21 1.12 11.62
N LYS A 82 12.32 1.19 12.95
CA LYS A 82 13.62 1.24 13.64
C LYS A 82 14.51 0.02 13.38
N LEU A 83 13.93 -1.16 13.17
CA LEU A 83 14.69 -2.36 12.78
C LEU A 83 15.11 -2.30 11.31
N SER A 84 14.22 -1.83 10.44
CA SER A 84 14.47 -1.63 9.01
C SER A 84 15.61 -0.64 8.77
N MET A 85 15.58 0.52 9.42
CA MET A 85 16.64 1.53 9.30
C MET A 85 17.98 1.00 9.82
N ARG A 86 18.00 0.32 10.97
CA ARG A 86 19.24 -0.33 11.46
C ARG A 86 19.79 -1.37 10.50
N PHE A 87 18.93 -2.12 9.81
CA PHE A 87 19.35 -3.05 8.77
C PHE A 87 19.99 -2.32 7.59
N LEU A 88 19.38 -1.22 7.12
CA LEU A 88 19.89 -0.41 6.02
C LEU A 88 21.21 0.30 6.37
N VAL A 89 21.36 0.79 7.61
CA VAL A 89 22.62 1.33 8.14
C VAL A 89 23.72 0.27 8.10
N LYS A 90 23.44 -0.95 8.59
CA LYS A 90 24.38 -2.08 8.52
C LYS A 90 24.78 -2.48 7.09
N LYS A 91 23.92 -2.19 6.10
CA LYS A 91 24.19 -2.41 4.68
C LYS A 91 24.91 -1.22 4.03
N ASN A 92 25.22 -0.16 4.78
CA ASN A 92 25.78 1.11 4.30
C ASN A 92 24.92 1.77 3.22
N VAL A 93 23.59 1.62 3.33
CA VAL A 93 22.62 2.16 2.35
C VAL A 93 22.07 3.51 2.80
N VAL A 94 21.97 3.73 4.12
CA VAL A 94 21.44 4.97 4.72
C VAL A 94 22.31 5.42 5.89
N SER A 95 22.24 6.71 6.21
CA SER A 95 22.82 7.32 7.42
C SER A 95 22.12 6.79 8.69
N ASP A 96 22.83 6.77 9.82
CA ASP A 96 22.23 6.49 11.14
C ASP A 96 21.53 7.72 11.75
N ASP A 97 21.67 8.88 11.10
CA ASP A 97 20.99 10.10 11.54
C ASP A 97 19.47 10.03 11.29
N TYR A 98 18.70 10.45 12.30
CA TYR A 98 17.24 10.38 12.25
C TYR A 98 16.64 11.33 11.21
N ASP A 99 17.17 12.55 11.10
CA ASP A 99 16.64 13.56 10.18
C ASP A 99 16.97 13.18 8.74
N ASP A 100 18.14 12.61 8.48
CA ASP A 100 18.49 12.00 7.18
C ASP A 100 17.52 10.87 6.80
N GLN A 101 17.21 9.96 7.74
CA GLN A 101 16.27 8.85 7.50
C GLN A 101 14.84 9.34 7.27
N LEU A 102 14.39 10.34 8.02
CA LEU A 102 13.09 10.96 7.83
C LEU A 102 13.02 11.67 6.46
N LYS A 103 14.08 12.40 6.10
CA LYS A 103 14.18 13.08 4.82
C LYS A 103 14.18 12.10 3.65
N LEU A 104 14.88 10.97 3.79
CA LEU A 104 14.86 9.89 2.82
C LEU A 104 13.44 9.35 2.61
N LEU A 105 12.71 9.04 3.69
CA LEU A 105 11.33 8.55 3.56
C LEU A 105 10.42 9.60 2.94
N GLN A 106 10.56 10.87 3.33
CA GLN A 106 9.78 11.95 2.75
C GLN A 106 10.04 12.08 1.24
N ASP A 107 11.31 12.07 0.83
CA ASP A 107 11.66 12.14 -0.58
C ASP A 107 11.20 10.91 -1.36
N LEU A 108 11.36 9.71 -0.79
CA LEU A 108 11.05 8.46 -1.47
C LEU A 108 9.54 8.28 -1.66
N TRP A 109 8.74 8.61 -0.64
CA TRP A 109 7.31 8.32 -0.62
C TRP A 109 6.45 9.49 -1.13
N PHE A 110 6.84 10.73 -0.84
CA PHE A 110 6.00 11.92 -1.07
C PHE A 110 6.61 12.93 -2.04
N THR A 111 7.74 12.65 -2.71
CA THR A 111 8.16 13.51 -3.83
C THR A 111 7.11 13.40 -4.94
N PRO A 112 6.47 14.51 -5.35
CA PRO A 112 5.49 14.46 -6.42
C PRO A 112 6.21 14.42 -7.78
N TYR A 113 5.66 13.63 -8.70
CA TYR A 113 6.21 13.45 -10.04
C TYR A 113 5.12 13.33 -11.11
N SER A 114 5.52 13.50 -12.37
CA SER A 114 4.61 13.30 -13.49
C SER A 114 4.66 11.87 -14.00
N ARG A 115 3.48 11.27 -14.23
CA ARG A 115 3.31 9.98 -14.93
C ARG A 115 2.88 10.12 -16.39
N GLY A 116 2.71 11.35 -16.87
CA GLY A 116 2.28 11.63 -18.23
C GLY A 116 2.06 13.11 -18.45
N LYS A 117 2.36 13.58 -19.67
CA LYS A 117 2.05 14.94 -20.16
C LYS A 117 2.60 16.09 -19.29
N GLY A 118 3.59 15.82 -18.43
CA GLY A 118 4.20 16.83 -17.57
C GLY A 118 3.36 17.27 -16.37
N VAL A 119 2.16 16.71 -16.19
CA VAL A 119 1.30 16.98 -15.03
C VAL A 119 1.88 16.30 -13.79
N ILE A 120 2.10 17.06 -12.73
CA ILE A 120 2.56 16.56 -11.43
C ILE A 120 1.33 16.24 -10.60
N GLY A 121 0.93 14.97 -10.57
CA GLY A 121 -0.27 14.47 -9.90
C GLY A 121 -0.11 13.00 -9.53
N SER A 122 1.02 12.67 -8.92
CA SER A 122 1.38 11.32 -8.52
C SER A 122 2.56 11.35 -7.55
N SER A 123 2.54 10.42 -6.60
CA SER A 123 3.64 10.10 -5.70
C SER A 123 3.77 8.59 -5.52
N SER A 124 4.88 8.13 -4.92
CA SER A 124 5.07 6.72 -4.60
C SER A 124 4.04 6.24 -3.57
N PHE A 125 3.68 7.12 -2.64
CA PHE A 125 2.66 6.87 -1.63
C PHE A 125 1.28 6.65 -2.28
N GLU A 126 0.82 7.57 -3.13
CA GLU A 126 -0.47 7.44 -3.84
C GLU A 126 -0.56 6.13 -4.62
N HIS A 127 0.49 5.79 -5.35
CA HIS A 127 0.48 4.57 -6.15
C HIS A 127 0.37 3.29 -5.30
N ILE A 128 0.99 3.24 -4.12
CA ILE A 128 1.12 2.00 -3.35
C ILE A 128 0.02 1.88 -2.29
N PHE A 129 -0.23 2.97 -1.57
CA PHE A 129 -1.17 3.03 -0.45
C PHE A 129 -2.57 3.51 -0.84
N LEU A 130 -2.73 4.13 -2.01
CA LEU A 130 -4.03 4.52 -2.56
C LEU A 130 -4.22 3.84 -3.93
N ALA A 131 -5.06 4.42 -4.77
CA ALA A 131 -5.25 4.06 -6.15
C ALA A 131 -5.13 5.29 -7.02
N GLU A 132 -4.64 5.09 -8.23
CA GLU A 132 -4.58 6.14 -9.24
C GLU A 132 -5.28 5.62 -10.50
N ASN A 133 -5.90 6.51 -11.25
CA ASN A 133 -6.45 6.24 -12.57
C ASN A 133 -5.65 7.00 -13.61
N ARG A 134 -5.35 6.30 -14.70
CA ARG A 134 -4.81 6.89 -15.90
C ARG A 134 -5.62 6.39 -17.08
N GLU A 135 -6.40 7.28 -17.68
CA GLU A 135 -7.33 6.94 -18.75
C GLU A 135 -8.25 5.80 -18.30
N ASN A 136 -8.25 4.66 -18.98
CA ASN A 136 -9.08 3.48 -18.63
C ASN A 136 -8.29 2.41 -17.86
N SER A 137 -7.33 2.82 -17.02
CA SER A 137 -6.49 1.88 -16.26
C SER A 137 -6.36 2.30 -14.80
N VAL A 138 -6.62 1.33 -13.91
CA VAL A 138 -6.39 1.45 -12.47
C VAL A 138 -4.94 1.08 -12.16
N LEU A 139 -4.18 2.06 -11.73
CA LEU A 139 -2.83 1.94 -11.22
C LEU A 139 -2.88 1.77 -9.70
N GLY A 140 -1.89 1.08 -9.13
CA GLY A 140 -1.82 0.94 -7.68
C GLY A 140 -2.92 0.08 -7.06
N LEU A 141 -3.46 0.53 -5.92
CA LEU A 141 -4.46 -0.18 -5.12
C LEU A 141 -3.93 -1.53 -4.62
N HIS A 142 -2.84 -1.42 -3.86
CA HIS A 142 -2.07 -2.52 -3.26
C HIS A 142 -2.06 -2.49 -1.72
N ASN A 143 -2.99 -1.73 -1.12
CA ASN A 143 -3.13 -1.65 0.33
C ASN A 143 -4.54 -2.07 0.76
N TRP A 144 -4.60 -2.98 1.74
CA TRP A 144 -5.87 -3.57 2.16
C TRP A 144 -6.77 -2.60 2.93
N LEU A 145 -6.21 -1.61 3.64
CA LEU A 145 -7.01 -0.59 4.34
C LEU A 145 -7.73 0.30 3.33
N TYR A 146 -7.00 0.81 2.34
CA TYR A 146 -7.59 1.62 1.28
C TYR A 146 -8.59 0.80 0.45
N PHE A 147 -8.23 -0.45 0.07
CA PHE A 147 -9.16 -1.34 -0.63
C PHE A 147 -10.48 -1.49 0.14
N ALA A 148 -10.40 -1.80 1.44
CA ALA A 148 -11.56 -2.05 2.25
C ALA A 148 -12.43 -0.79 2.41
N GLU A 149 -11.82 0.39 2.56
CA GLU A 149 -12.56 1.66 2.64
C GLU A 149 -13.31 1.94 1.32
N GLN A 150 -12.62 1.78 0.20
CA GLN A 150 -13.21 1.99 -1.13
C GLN A 150 -14.28 0.94 -1.48
N GLU A 151 -14.16 -0.29 -0.97
CA GLU A 151 -15.21 -1.31 -1.06
C GLU A 151 -16.44 -0.93 -0.24
N GLN A 152 -16.27 -0.41 0.97
CA GLN A 152 -17.36 0.07 1.82
C GLN A 152 -18.12 1.25 1.19
N GLN A 153 -17.40 2.10 0.44
CA GLN A 153 -17.99 3.21 -0.33
C GLN A 153 -18.64 2.76 -1.66
N GLY A 154 -18.53 1.48 -2.03
CA GLY A 154 -19.08 0.94 -3.27
C GLY A 154 -18.26 1.26 -4.52
N HIS A 155 -17.04 1.77 -4.36
CA HIS A 155 -16.13 2.07 -5.46
C HIS A 155 -15.38 0.84 -5.96
N VAL A 156 -15.20 -0.17 -5.10
CA VAL A 156 -14.59 -1.45 -5.44
C VAL A 156 -15.65 -2.54 -5.59
N ASP A 157 -15.58 -3.26 -6.69
CA ASP A 157 -16.39 -4.43 -7.00
C ASP A 157 -15.48 -5.66 -7.07
N TYR A 158 -15.42 -6.40 -5.97
CA TYR A 158 -14.57 -7.59 -5.83
C TYR A 158 -15.01 -8.73 -6.77
N LYS A 159 -14.08 -9.24 -7.57
CA LYS A 159 -14.34 -10.29 -8.59
C LYS A 159 -13.74 -11.66 -8.24
N GLY A 160 -13.18 -11.83 -7.06
CA GLY A 160 -12.59 -13.10 -6.61
C GLY A 160 -11.07 -13.05 -6.45
N TRP A 161 -10.55 -13.93 -5.58
CA TRP A 161 -9.13 -14.13 -5.36
C TRP A 161 -8.54 -15.19 -6.31
N ILE A 162 -7.24 -15.09 -6.55
CA ILE A 162 -6.45 -15.94 -7.45
C ILE A 162 -5.49 -16.81 -6.65
N LYS A 163 -4.70 -16.19 -5.76
CA LYS A 163 -3.75 -16.87 -4.86
C LYS A 163 -3.89 -16.31 -3.44
N ARG A 164 -3.62 -17.15 -2.44
CA ARG A 164 -3.56 -16.77 -1.03
C ARG A 164 -2.38 -17.48 -0.36
N ALA A 165 -1.67 -16.77 0.51
CA ALA A 165 -0.62 -17.35 1.34
C ALA A 165 -0.72 -16.83 2.77
N ASP A 166 -0.96 -17.72 3.73
CA ASP A 166 -1.09 -17.34 5.15
C ASP A 166 0.28 -17.13 5.80
N THR A 167 0.41 -16.07 6.59
CA THR A 167 1.67 -15.75 7.30
C THR A 167 1.85 -16.55 8.58
N GLY A 168 0.85 -17.34 8.97
CA GLY A 168 0.83 -18.09 10.24
C GLY A 168 0.35 -17.25 11.43
N ARG A 169 0.04 -15.96 11.21
CA ARG A 169 -0.68 -15.13 12.19
C ARG A 169 -2.17 -15.07 11.83
N GLN A 170 -3.02 -15.07 12.86
CA GLN A 170 -4.46 -14.97 12.64
C GLN A 170 -4.81 -13.67 11.90
N HIS A 171 -5.68 -13.79 10.88
CA HIS A 171 -6.14 -12.68 10.04
C HIS A 171 -5.04 -11.96 9.26
N GLN A 172 -3.85 -12.57 9.09
CA GLN A 172 -2.77 -12.01 8.29
C GLN A 172 -2.36 -12.98 7.17
N PHE A 173 -2.45 -12.51 5.94
CA PHE A 173 -2.16 -13.29 4.73
C PHE A 173 -1.83 -12.37 3.55
N ALA A 174 -1.14 -12.90 2.55
CA ALA A 174 -1.04 -12.27 1.24
C ALA A 174 -2.20 -12.75 0.36
N LEU A 175 -2.73 -11.86 -0.47
CA LEU A 175 -3.82 -12.13 -1.38
C LEU A 175 -3.50 -11.57 -2.76
N SER A 176 -3.67 -12.37 -3.81
CA SER A 176 -3.78 -11.89 -5.18
C SER A 176 -5.24 -12.01 -5.62
N LEU A 177 -5.81 -10.97 -6.23
CA LEU A 177 -7.23 -10.92 -6.57
C LEU A 177 -7.51 -10.11 -7.84
N ARG A 178 -8.77 -10.15 -8.25
CA ARG A 178 -9.35 -9.34 -9.33
C ARG A 178 -10.50 -8.51 -8.79
N PHE A 179 -10.64 -7.30 -9.30
CA PHE A 179 -11.75 -6.41 -8.95
C PHE A 179 -11.96 -5.38 -10.05
N ALA A 180 -13.07 -4.64 -9.98
CA ALA A 180 -13.22 -3.38 -10.69
C ALA A 180 -13.17 -2.22 -9.70
N PHE A 181 -12.57 -1.10 -10.10
CA PHE A 181 -12.54 0.14 -9.32
C PHE A 181 -13.15 1.26 -10.16
N PHE A 182 -14.22 1.88 -9.67
CA PHE A 182 -15.07 2.79 -10.45
C PHE A 182 -15.46 2.22 -11.83
N GLY A 183 -15.78 0.92 -11.86
CA GLY A 183 -16.15 0.19 -13.08
C GLY A 183 -14.98 -0.22 -14.00
N ILE A 184 -13.76 0.27 -13.75
CA ILE A 184 -12.57 -0.09 -14.53
C ILE A 184 -11.98 -1.40 -14.01
N GLN A 185 -11.82 -2.38 -14.90
CA GLN A 185 -11.33 -3.71 -14.53
C GLN A 185 -9.84 -3.69 -14.17
N LYS A 186 -9.50 -4.25 -13.00
CA LYS A 186 -8.13 -4.57 -12.61
C LYS A 186 -7.95 -6.10 -12.57
N PRO A 187 -7.32 -6.70 -13.59
CA PRO A 187 -7.26 -8.16 -13.76
C PRO A 187 -6.33 -8.85 -12.77
N TYR A 188 -5.47 -8.09 -12.08
CA TYR A 188 -4.55 -8.58 -11.07
C TYR A 188 -4.16 -7.44 -10.11
N SER A 189 -4.27 -7.69 -8.81
CA SER A 189 -3.58 -6.94 -7.77
C SER A 189 -3.16 -7.91 -6.67
N GLY A 190 -1.99 -7.67 -6.09
CA GLY A 190 -1.50 -8.41 -4.93
C GLY A 190 -1.20 -7.48 -3.77
N PHE A 191 -1.66 -7.84 -2.58
CA PHE A 191 -1.40 -7.07 -1.35
C PHE A 191 -1.40 -7.95 -0.10
N LEU A 192 -0.88 -7.39 0.99
CA LEU A 192 -0.95 -7.98 2.31
C LEU A 192 -2.26 -7.58 2.99
N VAL A 193 -2.82 -8.47 3.78
CA VAL A 193 -4.03 -8.26 4.57
C VAL A 193 -3.70 -8.40 6.04
N GLY A 194 -4.30 -7.54 6.88
CA GLY A 194 -4.10 -7.58 8.34
C GLY A 194 -2.70 -7.13 8.78
N THR A 195 -1.97 -6.46 7.89
CA THR A 195 -0.67 -5.83 8.15
C THR A 195 -0.84 -4.37 8.57
N SER A 196 0.12 -3.85 9.34
CA SER A 196 0.14 -2.44 9.71
C SER A 196 0.83 -1.58 8.65
N PRO A 197 0.50 -0.29 8.54
CA PRO A 197 1.09 0.60 7.54
C PRO A 197 2.62 0.64 7.61
N GLU A 198 3.19 0.67 8.81
CA GLU A 198 4.64 0.70 9.02
C GLU A 198 5.34 -0.58 8.56
N LEU A 199 4.65 -1.73 8.57
CA LEU A 199 5.21 -2.98 8.07
C LEU A 199 5.31 -2.97 6.55
N GLU A 200 4.23 -2.60 5.86
CA GLU A 200 4.20 -2.48 4.41
C GLU A 200 5.21 -1.44 3.92
N MET A 201 5.19 -0.23 4.51
CA MET A 201 6.13 0.84 4.15
C MET A 201 7.59 0.42 4.41
N SER A 202 7.87 -0.26 5.52
CA SER A 202 9.21 -0.79 5.83
C SER A 202 9.68 -1.81 4.79
N LEU A 203 8.83 -2.79 4.47
CA LEU A 203 9.17 -3.87 3.53
C LEU A 203 9.45 -3.30 2.13
N TYR A 204 8.56 -2.43 1.64
CA TYR A 204 8.73 -1.80 0.32
C TYR A 204 9.95 -0.89 0.28
N THR A 205 10.22 -0.09 1.33
CA THR A 205 11.42 0.75 1.42
C THR A 205 12.69 -0.09 1.39
N VAL A 206 12.79 -1.10 2.26
CA VAL A 206 13.97 -1.96 2.34
C VAL A 206 14.21 -2.66 1.01
N CYS A 207 13.18 -3.31 0.45
CA CYS A 207 13.30 -4.02 -0.80
C CYS A 207 13.74 -3.11 -1.96
N PHE A 208 13.15 -1.92 -2.09
CA PHE A 208 13.51 -0.98 -3.15
C PHE A 208 14.96 -0.47 -3.08
N LEU A 209 15.48 -0.30 -1.86
CA LEU A 209 16.82 0.23 -1.63
C LEU A 209 17.92 -0.83 -1.74
N VAL A 210 17.64 -2.09 -1.41
CA VAL A 210 18.66 -3.16 -1.38
C VAL A 210 18.60 -4.13 -2.56
N THR A 211 17.49 -4.15 -3.30
CA THR A 211 17.30 -5.10 -4.41
C THR A 211 17.70 -4.43 -5.73
N PRO A 212 18.46 -5.12 -6.59
CA PRO A 212 18.75 -4.65 -7.94
C PRO A 212 17.48 -4.36 -8.74
N GLU A 213 17.58 -3.45 -9.70
CA GLU A 213 16.45 -3.15 -10.58
C GLU A 213 16.04 -4.40 -11.37
N LYS A 214 14.72 -4.61 -11.50
CA LYS A 214 14.06 -5.73 -12.20
C LYS A 214 14.14 -7.10 -11.50
N GLU A 215 14.78 -7.20 -10.35
CA GLU A 215 14.75 -8.42 -9.54
C GLU A 215 13.67 -8.33 -8.46
N PRO A 216 12.88 -9.40 -8.22
CA PRO A 216 11.98 -9.44 -7.09
C PRO A 216 12.75 -9.51 -5.77
N CYS A 217 12.26 -8.80 -4.75
CA CYS A 217 12.76 -8.91 -3.40
C CYS A 217 12.06 -10.06 -2.69
N GLU A 218 12.75 -11.19 -2.57
CA GLU A 218 12.22 -12.37 -1.88
C GLU A 218 12.18 -12.15 -0.36
N ILE A 219 11.01 -12.37 0.24
CA ILE A 219 10.78 -12.21 1.67
C ILE A 219 10.08 -13.44 2.26
N GLN A 220 10.33 -13.67 3.55
CA GLN A 220 9.63 -14.65 4.35
C GLN A 220 8.84 -13.92 5.44
N LEU A 221 7.52 -13.81 5.27
CA LEU A 221 6.63 -13.20 6.26
C LEU A 221 5.93 -14.29 7.06
N GLY A 222 6.52 -14.64 8.21
CA GLY A 222 6.08 -15.80 8.99
C GLY A 222 6.22 -17.08 8.17
N SER A 223 5.15 -17.83 7.93
CA SER A 223 5.17 -19.02 7.06
C SER A 223 5.06 -18.72 5.55
N ALA A 224 4.69 -17.49 5.17
CA ALA A 224 4.49 -17.13 3.77
C ALA A 224 5.81 -16.76 3.07
N LYS A 225 6.12 -17.46 1.98
CA LYS A 225 7.16 -17.09 1.00
C LYS A 225 6.55 -16.18 -0.06
N LEU A 226 7.05 -14.96 -0.17
CA LEU A 226 6.47 -13.92 -1.02
C LEU A 226 7.58 -13.17 -1.75
N SER A 227 7.23 -12.57 -2.87
CA SER A 227 8.11 -11.67 -3.62
C SER A 227 7.53 -10.26 -3.56
N ILE A 228 8.36 -9.26 -3.25
CA ILE A 228 8.00 -7.85 -3.45
C ILE A 228 8.56 -7.43 -4.80
N VAL A 229 7.66 -7.07 -5.72
CA VAL A 229 8.01 -6.54 -7.03
C VAL A 229 7.99 -5.03 -6.92
N SER A 230 9.09 -4.36 -7.28
CA SER A 230 9.18 -2.91 -7.28
C SER A 230 9.70 -2.37 -8.62
N HIS A 231 9.18 -1.22 -9.02
CA HIS A 231 9.56 -0.53 -10.25
C HIS A 231 10.16 0.84 -9.92
N VAL A 232 11.16 1.26 -10.69
CA VAL A 232 11.88 2.51 -10.49
C VAL A 232 11.28 3.62 -11.36
N TRP A 233 11.11 4.80 -10.78
CA TRP A 233 10.79 6.04 -11.50
C TRP A 233 11.92 7.05 -11.34
N ASN A 234 12.59 7.40 -12.44
CA ASN A 234 13.64 8.42 -12.42
C ASN A 234 13.01 9.78 -12.72
N TRP A 235 13.01 10.68 -11.74
CA TRP A 235 12.38 11.99 -11.86
C TRP A 235 13.27 13.09 -11.30
N LYS A 236 13.65 14.06 -12.13
CA LYS A 236 14.49 15.21 -11.76
C LYS A 236 15.73 14.82 -10.94
N GLY A 237 16.43 13.76 -11.37
CA GLY A 237 17.64 13.27 -10.71
C GLY A 237 17.40 12.43 -9.44
N LYS A 238 16.15 12.22 -9.02
CA LYS A 238 15.78 11.32 -7.92
C LYS A 238 15.37 9.95 -8.46
N ARG A 239 15.78 8.89 -7.75
CA ARG A 239 15.34 7.51 -7.96
C ARG A 239 14.19 7.20 -7.01
N LEU A 240 12.96 7.16 -7.51
CA LEU A 240 11.71 7.01 -6.75
C LEU A 240 11.04 5.65 -6.99
N ILE A 241 10.08 5.28 -6.15
CA ILE A 241 9.31 4.03 -6.33
C ILE A 241 8.14 4.29 -7.28
N ALA A 242 8.22 3.77 -8.51
CA ALA A 242 7.12 3.85 -9.47
C ALA A 242 5.94 2.96 -9.06
N SER A 243 6.21 1.84 -8.40
CA SER A 243 5.20 0.89 -7.93
C SER A 243 5.88 -0.14 -7.03
N ALA A 244 5.17 -0.64 -6.04
CA ALA A 244 5.58 -1.80 -5.27
C ALA A 244 4.35 -2.60 -4.86
N TYR A 245 4.40 -3.93 -5.02
CA TYR A 245 3.32 -4.81 -4.63
C TYR A 245 3.83 -6.21 -4.29
N VAL A 246 3.01 -6.94 -3.54
CA VAL A 246 3.30 -8.33 -3.18
C VAL A 246 2.84 -9.27 -4.30
N SER A 247 3.72 -10.18 -4.68
CA SER A 247 3.43 -11.32 -5.55
C SER A 247 3.58 -12.61 -4.76
N ILE A 248 2.67 -13.55 -5.04
CA ILE A 248 2.73 -14.91 -4.52
C ILE A 248 3.32 -15.77 -5.66
N PRO A 249 4.52 -16.36 -5.50
CA PRO A 249 5.16 -17.22 -6.49
C PRO A 249 4.24 -18.33 -7.04
#